data_AF-B4L941-F1
#
_entry.id   AF-B4L941-F1
#
_cell.length_a   1.000
_cell.length_b   1.000
_cell.length_c   1.000
_cell.angle_alpha   90.00
_cell.angle_beta   90.00
_cell.angle_gamma   90.00
#
_symmetry.space_group_name_H-M   'P 1'
#
loop_
_entity.id
_entity.type
_entity.pdbx_description
1 polymer ?
#
loop_
_entity_poly.entity_id
_entity_poly.type
_entity_poly.pdbx_seq_one_letter_code
_entity_poly.pdbx_strand_id
1 'polypeptide(L)'
;MLNFVDTFELMALNFHGDEEQHHRFVHDAKLLIDAIVTQLHNNDSVFKDHMGELRTTASFISEITMDMPLGFEVFLPIRLPVALSPNFNEEQRSVQLYRTNFSHPFFFGDAANPKCMNLRLQQDMQQVISQVPCIAGYWGAVYDIKYKPMCYNRVPFAHQVFAEERGAYNRGICFDFILALEFDGAELPLPLYYKAPICYKWFAFGLVDVNRSHDSADWGVLVPRWQSANVTLRLRSHNMLLLLRRLLYAQGCFSLAAPFLIKFCFFMTTVDFGEQYKGMGVAHLMITTLGHQVFRNYCELIVKSAVGDHDANVAATKELREQQMRGKGLFAMLAKGLEMNVVSTQFIADYFQVNYVQVRPKAASTPEPEAANHTLIVTTPSTTAALQNGSATPPPSSPVRSSPASPDPPPAAEQPPTTTRIIVKAVPVSRKQNRSI
;
A
#
# COMPACT_ATOMS: atom_id res chain seq x y z
N MET A 1 2.65 33.32 6.67
CA MET A 1 3.21 32.19 7.44
C MET A 1 2.05 31.43 8.04
N LEU A 2 2.06 30.11 7.94
CA LEU A 2 1.03 29.21 8.48
C LEU A 2 1.65 28.34 9.59
N ASN A 3 0.82 27.81 10.50
CA ASN A 3 1.26 26.81 11.47
C ASN A 3 1.61 25.51 10.73
N PHE A 4 2.82 24.98 10.93
CA PHE A 4 3.32 23.83 10.16
C PHE A 4 2.47 22.58 10.38
N VAL A 5 2.26 22.20 11.65
CA VAL A 5 1.52 20.98 12.00
C VAL A 5 0.09 21.06 11.50
N ASP A 6 -0.63 22.14 11.81
CA ASP A 6 -2.03 22.31 11.43
C ASP A 6 -2.21 22.32 9.91
N THR A 7 -1.26 22.91 9.17
CA THR A 7 -1.31 22.96 7.72
C THR A 7 -1.17 21.56 7.10
N PHE A 8 -0.24 20.74 7.59
CA PHE A 8 -0.06 19.38 7.07
C PHE A 8 -1.22 18.45 7.43
N GLU A 9 -1.79 18.59 8.63
CA GLU A 9 -3.02 17.87 9.00
C GLU A 9 -4.19 18.28 8.09
N LEU A 10 -4.38 19.59 7.88
CA LEU A 10 -5.44 20.10 7.01
C LEU A 10 -5.25 19.66 5.56
N MET A 11 -4.02 19.68 5.04
CA MET A 11 -3.73 19.16 3.71
C MET A 11 -4.07 17.68 3.62
N ALA A 12 -3.64 16.86 4.58
CA ALA A 12 -3.95 15.43 4.56
C ALA A 12 -5.45 15.15 4.69
N LEU A 13 -6.19 15.96 5.46
CA LEU A 13 -7.64 15.79 5.58
C LEU A 13 -8.38 16.09 4.25
N ASN A 14 -7.93 17.12 3.53
CA ASN A 14 -8.56 17.54 2.27
C ASN A 14 -8.02 16.77 1.07
N PHE A 15 -6.86 16.12 1.21
CA PHE A 15 -6.26 15.34 0.13
C PHE A 15 -6.90 13.96 0.07
N HIS A 16 -7.68 13.72 -0.97
CA HIS A 16 -8.24 12.43 -1.31
C HIS A 16 -8.01 12.17 -2.80
N GLY A 17 -7.80 10.91 -3.16
CA GLY A 17 -7.81 10.49 -4.56
C GLY A 17 -9.18 10.71 -5.19
N ASP A 18 -9.21 10.80 -6.51
CA ASP A 18 -10.48 10.82 -7.25
C ASP A 18 -11.20 9.46 -7.05
N GLU A 19 -12.42 9.48 -6.51
CA GLU A 19 -13.14 8.26 -6.11
C GLU A 19 -13.45 7.36 -7.32
N GLU A 20 -13.78 7.97 -8.46
CA GLU A 20 -14.05 7.24 -9.69
C GLU A 20 -12.77 6.56 -10.21
N GLN A 21 -11.66 7.30 -10.25
CA GLN A 21 -10.34 6.77 -10.59
C GLN A 21 -9.92 5.66 -9.64
N HIS A 22 -10.16 5.81 -8.33
CA HIS A 22 -9.85 4.79 -7.34
C HIS A 22 -10.62 3.49 -7.62
N HIS A 23 -11.92 3.58 -7.89
CA HIS A 23 -12.74 2.42 -8.23
C HIS A 23 -12.24 1.72 -9.52
N ARG A 24 -11.90 2.50 -10.55
CA ARG A 24 -11.33 1.96 -11.80
C ARG A 24 -10.00 1.26 -11.55
N PHE A 25 -9.11 1.90 -10.79
CA PHE A 25 -7.82 1.37 -10.38
C PHE A 25 -7.95 0.03 -9.66
N VAL A 26 -8.80 -0.05 -8.63
CA VAL A 26 -8.95 -1.27 -7.83
C VAL A 26 -9.47 -2.43 -8.67
N HIS A 27 -10.39 -2.15 -9.59
CA HIS A 27 -10.94 -3.17 -10.47
C HIS A 27 -9.91 -3.66 -11.51
N ASP A 28 -9.20 -2.74 -12.18
CA ASP A 28 -8.16 -3.11 -13.14
C ASP A 28 -6.99 -3.85 -12.45
N ALA A 29 -6.61 -3.43 -11.23
CA ALA A 29 -5.61 -4.13 -10.44
C ALA A 29 -6.00 -5.58 -10.17
N LYS A 30 -7.28 -5.86 -9.90
CA LYS A 30 -7.79 -7.22 -9.73
C LYS A 30 -7.66 -8.04 -11.02
N LEU A 31 -8.08 -7.50 -12.16
CA LEU A 31 -7.97 -8.18 -13.45
C LEU A 31 -6.52 -8.57 -13.78
N LEU A 32 -5.59 -7.64 -13.55
CA LEU A 32 -4.16 -7.87 -13.76
C LEU A 32 -3.62 -9.02 -12.90
N ILE A 33 -4.04 -9.07 -11.63
CA ILE A 33 -3.60 -10.11 -10.70
C ILE A 33 -4.21 -11.46 -11.06
N ASP A 34 -5.51 -11.51 -11.36
CA ASP A 34 -6.19 -12.75 -11.72
C ASP A 34 -5.51 -13.40 -12.95
N ALA A 35 -5.07 -12.60 -13.91
CA ALA A 35 -4.30 -13.09 -15.05
C ALA A 35 -2.92 -13.64 -14.67
N ILE A 36 -2.17 -12.94 -13.80
CA ILE A 36 -0.86 -13.39 -13.31
C ILE A 36 -1.00 -14.69 -12.51
N VAL A 37 -1.97 -14.76 -11.59
CA VAL A 37 -2.26 -15.94 -10.76
C VAL A 37 -2.67 -17.12 -11.65
N THR A 38 -3.56 -16.90 -12.62
CA THR A 38 -3.96 -17.93 -13.57
C THR A 38 -2.75 -18.48 -14.32
N GLN A 39 -1.85 -17.62 -14.78
CA GLN A 39 -0.65 -18.06 -15.49
C GLN A 39 0.36 -18.76 -14.58
N LEU A 40 0.48 -18.37 -13.31
CA LEU A 40 1.27 -19.11 -12.30
C LEU A 40 0.72 -20.52 -12.08
N HIS A 41 -0.60 -20.69 -12.04
CA HIS A 41 -1.24 -22.00 -11.96
C HIS A 41 -0.96 -22.84 -13.22
N ASN A 42 -1.08 -22.25 -14.41
CA ASN A 42 -0.79 -22.94 -15.67
C ASN A 42 0.66 -23.42 -15.76
N ASN A 43 1.59 -22.68 -15.15
CA ASN A 43 3.01 -23.02 -15.11
C ASN A 43 3.39 -23.95 -13.96
N ASP A 44 2.43 -24.38 -13.13
CA ASP A 44 2.66 -25.12 -11.88
C ASP A 44 3.73 -24.47 -10.98
N SER A 45 3.68 -23.14 -10.88
CA SER A 45 4.62 -22.39 -10.05
C SER A 45 4.43 -22.74 -8.57
N VAL A 46 5.54 -22.78 -7.84
CA VAL A 46 5.53 -22.91 -6.36
C VAL A 46 4.86 -21.70 -5.68
N PHE A 47 4.67 -20.58 -6.39
CA PHE A 47 4.01 -19.38 -5.89
C PHE A 47 2.53 -19.25 -6.27
N LYS A 48 1.94 -20.23 -6.97
CA LYS A 48 0.56 -20.14 -7.50
C LYS A 48 -0.48 -19.79 -6.42
N ASP A 49 -0.33 -20.36 -5.23
CA ASP A 49 -1.26 -20.17 -4.10
C ASP A 49 -0.85 -19.02 -3.15
N HIS A 50 0.17 -18.25 -3.53
CA HIS A 50 0.80 -17.27 -2.64
C HIS A 50 0.68 -15.81 -3.11
N MET A 51 0.06 -15.58 -4.27
CA MET A 51 -0.03 -14.25 -4.90
C MET A 51 -1.38 -13.55 -4.68
N GLY A 52 -2.31 -14.16 -3.93
CA GLY A 52 -3.65 -13.60 -3.72
C GLY A 52 -3.67 -12.21 -3.06
N GLU A 53 -2.67 -11.90 -2.23
CA GLU A 53 -2.57 -10.60 -1.54
C GLU A 53 -1.82 -9.54 -2.35
N LEU A 54 -1.36 -9.85 -3.58
CA LEU A 54 -0.63 -8.91 -4.44
C LEU A 54 -1.41 -7.61 -4.71
N ARG A 55 -2.75 -7.66 -4.64
CA ARG A 55 -3.61 -6.47 -4.82
C ARG A 55 -3.38 -5.40 -3.77
N THR A 56 -3.00 -5.80 -2.56
CA THR A 56 -2.75 -4.86 -1.46
C THR A 56 -1.47 -4.06 -1.69
N THR A 57 -0.58 -4.55 -2.55
CA THR A 57 0.68 -3.86 -2.86
C THR A 57 0.56 -2.92 -4.06
N ALA A 58 -0.63 -2.83 -4.66
CA ALA A 58 -0.88 -2.03 -5.85
C ALA A 58 -0.82 -0.52 -5.55
N SER A 59 -0.33 0.24 -6.51
CA SER A 59 -0.37 1.70 -6.52
C SER A 59 -0.63 2.16 -7.94
N PHE A 60 -1.68 2.95 -8.14
CA PHE A 60 -1.89 3.64 -9.40
C PHE A 60 -1.01 4.88 -9.47
N ILE A 61 -0.40 5.11 -10.61
CA ILE A 61 0.56 6.18 -10.83
C ILE A 61 0.19 6.96 -12.07
N SER A 62 0.15 8.30 -11.95
CA SER A 62 -0.02 9.21 -13.07
C SER A 62 0.75 10.51 -12.76
N GLU A 63 1.98 10.59 -13.25
CA GLU A 63 2.88 11.73 -13.00
C GLU A 63 3.03 12.02 -11.48
N ILE A 64 2.64 13.22 -11.04
CA ILE A 64 2.71 13.70 -9.66
C ILE A 64 1.73 12.97 -8.73
N THR A 65 0.67 12.37 -9.27
CA THR A 65 -0.36 11.70 -8.48
C THR A 65 -0.01 10.24 -8.25
N MET A 66 -0.48 9.74 -7.11
CA MET A 66 -0.53 8.32 -6.79
C MET A 66 -1.82 8.06 -6.05
N ASP A 67 -2.31 6.85 -6.22
CA ASP A 67 -3.41 6.30 -5.44
C ASP A 67 -3.09 4.85 -5.06
N MET A 68 -3.68 4.34 -3.98
CA MET A 68 -3.45 2.99 -3.47
C MET A 68 -4.59 2.56 -2.53
N PRO A 69 -4.77 1.26 -2.27
CA PRO A 69 -5.81 0.82 -1.34
C PRO A 69 -5.55 1.34 0.08
N LEU A 70 -6.61 1.54 0.87
CA LEU A 70 -6.47 1.96 2.27
C LEU A 70 -5.69 0.95 3.13
N GLY A 71 -5.79 -0.33 2.78
CA GLY A 71 -5.01 -1.42 3.39
C GLY A 71 -3.72 -1.74 2.63
N PHE A 72 -3.05 -0.71 2.09
CA PHE A 72 -1.83 -0.90 1.30
C PHE A 72 -0.76 -1.69 2.05
N GLU A 73 0.02 -2.48 1.32
CA GLU A 73 1.14 -3.26 1.83
C GLU A 73 2.39 -3.10 0.93
N VAL A 74 3.54 -3.48 1.49
CA VAL A 74 4.75 -3.77 0.70
C VAL A 74 5.26 -5.18 0.95
N PHE A 75 4.90 -5.82 2.07
CA PHE A 75 5.29 -7.19 2.34
C PHE A 75 4.19 -8.11 1.79
N LEU A 76 4.56 -9.00 0.88
CA LEU A 76 3.69 -10.07 0.40
C LEU A 76 3.89 -11.28 1.31
N PRO A 77 2.93 -11.60 2.20
CA PRO A 77 3.07 -12.67 3.17
C PRO A 77 2.94 -14.04 2.49
N ILE A 78 3.85 -14.95 2.84
CA ILE A 78 3.90 -16.32 2.35
C ILE A 78 3.85 -17.24 3.57
N ARG A 79 2.84 -18.11 3.60
CA ARG A 79 2.74 -19.15 4.63
C ARG A 79 3.28 -20.44 4.08
N LEU A 80 4.31 -20.97 4.71
CA LEU A 80 4.83 -22.28 4.36
C LEU A 80 3.97 -23.37 5.01
N PRO A 81 3.60 -24.43 4.29
CA PRO A 81 2.82 -25.54 4.83
C PRO A 81 3.70 -26.51 5.67
N VAL A 82 4.72 -25.98 6.35
CA VAL A 82 5.66 -26.77 7.16
C VAL A 82 6.07 -25.98 8.41
N ALA A 83 6.14 -26.68 9.55
CA ALA A 83 6.60 -26.10 10.79
C ALA A 83 8.13 -25.93 10.80
N LEU A 84 8.60 -24.71 11.08
CA LEU A 84 10.01 -24.35 11.12
C LEU A 84 10.51 -24.22 12.55
N SER A 85 11.79 -24.56 12.77
CA SER A 85 12.50 -24.31 14.02
C SER A 85 13.29 -23.00 13.91
N PRO A 86 13.05 -22.00 14.77
CA PRO A 86 13.72 -20.71 14.69
C PRO A 86 14.99 -20.70 15.56
N ASN A 87 16.03 -20.04 15.07
CA ASN A 87 17.21 -19.66 15.83
C ASN A 87 17.36 -18.14 15.79
N PHE A 88 17.06 -17.47 16.89
CA PHE A 88 17.04 -16.00 16.95
C PHE A 88 18.40 -15.43 17.38
N ASN A 89 18.80 -14.34 16.73
CA ASN A 89 19.95 -13.54 17.12
C ASN A 89 19.47 -12.19 17.69
N GLU A 90 19.65 -11.97 18.99
CA GLU A 90 19.20 -10.74 19.67
C GLU A 90 19.97 -9.50 19.22
N GLU A 91 21.29 -9.61 19.06
CA GLU A 91 22.17 -8.49 18.69
C GLU A 91 21.85 -7.99 17.28
N GLN A 92 21.69 -8.91 16.35
CA GLN A 92 21.42 -8.62 14.95
C GLN A 92 19.93 -8.41 14.64
N ARG A 93 19.05 -8.71 15.61
CA ARG A 93 17.59 -8.71 15.44
C ARG A 93 17.12 -9.59 14.27
N SER A 94 17.86 -10.66 13.98
CA SER A 94 17.60 -11.60 12.89
C SER A 94 17.13 -12.97 13.40
N VAL A 95 16.65 -13.80 12.48
CA VAL A 95 16.27 -15.19 12.73
C VAL A 95 16.73 -16.07 11.58
N GLN A 96 17.20 -17.27 11.90
CA GLN A 96 17.40 -18.36 10.96
C GLN A 96 16.29 -19.39 11.16
N LEU A 97 15.76 -19.94 10.06
CA LEU A 97 14.58 -20.80 10.08
C LEU A 97 14.93 -22.15 9.46
N TYR A 98 14.76 -23.22 10.23
CA TYR A 98 15.23 -24.56 9.86
C TYR A 98 14.13 -25.59 9.75
N ARG A 99 14.35 -26.56 8.88
CA ARG A 99 13.60 -27.81 8.80
C ARG A 99 14.50 -28.94 8.32
N THR A 100 14.74 -29.92 9.18
CA THR A 100 15.56 -31.09 8.85
C THR A 100 14.87 -31.99 7.82
N ASN A 101 15.65 -32.51 6.86
CA ASN A 101 15.19 -33.47 5.85
C ASN A 101 14.04 -32.95 4.97
N PHE A 102 13.99 -31.64 4.72
CA PHE A 102 12.95 -31.03 3.92
C PHE A 102 13.51 -30.46 2.63
N SER A 103 13.07 -31.02 1.50
CA SER A 103 13.46 -30.57 0.17
C SER A 103 12.39 -29.66 -0.42
N HIS A 104 12.67 -28.37 -0.51
CA HIS A 104 11.78 -27.39 -1.13
C HIS A 104 12.60 -26.27 -1.80
N PRO A 105 12.16 -25.69 -2.94
CA PRO A 105 12.92 -24.66 -3.66
C PRO A 105 13.27 -23.39 -2.86
N PHE A 106 12.64 -23.18 -1.71
CA PHE A 106 12.90 -22.03 -0.83
C PHE A 106 14.03 -22.29 0.17
N PHE A 107 14.56 -23.51 0.23
CA PHE A 107 15.55 -23.94 1.21
C PHE A 107 16.92 -24.11 0.56
N PHE A 108 17.96 -23.83 1.34
CA PHE A 108 19.33 -24.19 1.03
C PHE A 108 19.85 -25.10 2.14
N GLY A 109 20.01 -26.40 1.83
CA GLY A 109 20.12 -27.41 2.87
C GLY A 109 18.84 -27.45 3.72
N ASP A 110 19.00 -27.47 5.04
CA ASP A 110 17.87 -27.47 5.97
C ASP A 110 17.35 -26.07 6.33
N ALA A 111 17.95 -24.98 5.79
CA ALA A 111 17.58 -23.61 6.14
C ALA A 111 16.67 -22.99 5.07
N ALA A 112 15.56 -22.39 5.50
CA ALA A 112 14.79 -21.51 4.63
C ALA A 112 15.65 -20.29 4.29
N ASN A 113 15.81 -20.01 3.00
CA ASN A 113 16.79 -19.03 2.53
C ASN A 113 16.12 -17.93 1.70
N PRO A 114 16.23 -16.64 2.12
CA PRO A 114 15.54 -15.54 1.45
C PRO A 114 16.05 -15.35 0.02
N LYS A 115 17.34 -15.55 -0.23
CA LYS A 115 17.93 -15.43 -1.56
C LYS A 115 17.41 -16.52 -2.51
N CYS A 116 17.32 -17.77 -2.07
CA CYS A 116 16.73 -18.86 -2.87
C CYS A 116 15.29 -18.53 -3.26
N MET A 117 14.49 -18.08 -2.30
CA MET A 117 13.09 -17.72 -2.52
C MET A 117 12.91 -16.56 -3.51
N ASN A 118 13.68 -15.48 -3.35
CA ASN A 118 13.64 -14.31 -4.24
C ASN A 118 14.13 -14.63 -5.66
N LEU A 119 15.20 -15.43 -5.80
CA LEU A 119 15.68 -15.89 -7.11
C LEU A 119 14.66 -16.78 -7.82
N ARG A 120 14.03 -17.70 -7.08
CA ARG A 120 12.99 -18.55 -7.66
C ARG A 120 11.78 -17.73 -8.10
N LEU A 121 11.34 -16.76 -7.30
CA LEU A 121 10.27 -15.86 -7.69
C LEU A 121 10.63 -15.07 -8.95
N GLN A 122 11.86 -14.58 -9.05
CA GLN A 122 12.31 -13.85 -10.22
C GLN A 122 12.15 -14.68 -11.50
N GLN A 123 12.56 -15.95 -11.47
CA GLN A 123 12.44 -16.86 -12.61
C GLN A 123 10.97 -17.09 -12.97
N ASP A 124 10.15 -17.46 -11.99
CA ASP A 124 8.73 -17.75 -12.20
C ASP A 124 7.99 -16.51 -12.75
N MET A 125 8.24 -15.32 -12.22
CA MET A 125 7.62 -14.07 -12.69
C MET A 125 8.10 -13.66 -14.08
N GLN A 126 9.38 -13.82 -14.41
CA GLN A 126 9.88 -13.56 -15.76
C GLN A 126 9.18 -14.44 -16.79
N GLN A 127 9.04 -15.74 -16.48
CA GLN A 127 8.35 -16.69 -17.34
C GLN A 127 6.86 -16.36 -17.45
N VAL A 128 6.17 -16.14 -16.34
CA VAL A 128 4.74 -15.81 -16.32
C VAL A 128 4.45 -14.53 -17.11
N ILE A 129 5.15 -13.44 -16.83
CA ILE A 129 4.89 -12.16 -17.52
C ILE A 129 5.21 -12.23 -19.01
N SER A 130 6.16 -13.07 -19.44
CA SER A 130 6.40 -13.28 -20.88
C SER A 130 5.24 -13.98 -21.61
N GLN A 131 4.34 -14.62 -20.87
CA GLN A 131 3.21 -15.39 -21.40
C GLN A 131 1.87 -14.71 -21.18
N VAL A 132 1.78 -13.76 -20.25
CA VAL A 132 0.56 -12.98 -20.03
C VAL A 132 0.39 -11.98 -21.18
N PRO A 133 -0.72 -12.07 -21.96
CA PRO A 133 -0.98 -11.11 -23.02
C PRO A 133 -1.29 -9.72 -22.44
N CYS A 134 -1.36 -8.71 -23.30
CA CYS A 134 -1.85 -7.41 -22.89
C CYS A 134 -3.28 -7.54 -22.32
N ILE A 135 -3.56 -6.79 -21.26
CA ILE A 135 -4.84 -6.87 -20.53
C ILE A 135 -5.64 -5.61 -20.80
N ALA A 136 -6.86 -5.77 -21.32
CA ALA A 136 -7.83 -4.69 -21.39
C ALA A 136 -8.50 -4.54 -20.03
N GLY A 137 -8.32 -3.39 -19.40
CA GLY A 137 -9.08 -2.93 -18.25
C GLY A 137 -10.55 -2.70 -18.61
N TYR A 138 -11.40 -2.61 -17.59
CA TYR A 138 -12.84 -2.57 -17.80
C TYR A 138 -13.32 -1.28 -18.49
N TRP A 139 -12.60 -0.18 -18.31
CA TRP A 139 -12.90 1.13 -18.92
C TRP A 139 -12.07 1.44 -20.17
N GLY A 140 -11.51 0.42 -20.83
CA GLY A 140 -10.83 0.56 -22.12
C GLY A 140 -9.35 0.93 -22.04
N ALA A 141 -8.79 1.13 -20.85
CA ALA A 141 -7.34 1.15 -20.67
C ALA A 141 -6.75 -0.20 -21.09
N VAL A 142 -5.63 -0.22 -21.80
CA VAL A 142 -4.93 -1.46 -22.18
C VAL A 142 -3.55 -1.43 -21.57
N TYR A 143 -3.20 -2.50 -20.85
CA TYR A 143 -1.96 -2.58 -20.11
C TYR A 143 -0.95 -3.53 -20.73
N ASP A 144 0.28 -3.06 -20.87
CA ASP A 144 1.45 -3.90 -21.11
C ASP A 144 2.15 -4.18 -19.77
N ILE A 145 2.28 -5.45 -19.43
CA ILE A 145 2.83 -5.85 -18.14
C ILE A 145 4.33 -6.07 -18.26
N LYS A 146 5.09 -5.48 -17.34
CA LYS A 146 6.54 -5.63 -17.23
C LYS A 146 6.90 -6.08 -15.83
N TYR A 147 7.91 -6.92 -15.72
CA TYR A 147 8.45 -7.35 -14.44
C TYR A 147 9.91 -6.92 -14.29
N LYS A 148 10.25 -6.41 -13.11
CA LYS A 148 11.61 -6.02 -12.74
C LYS A 148 11.89 -6.38 -11.28
N PRO A 149 12.96 -7.16 -10.99
CA PRO A 149 13.47 -7.26 -9.63
C PRO A 149 14.22 -5.98 -9.25
N MET A 150 14.05 -5.53 -8.01
CA MET A 150 14.85 -4.51 -7.36
C MET A 150 15.95 -5.22 -6.56
N CYS A 151 17.18 -5.08 -7.02
CA CYS A 151 18.30 -5.85 -6.51
C CYS A 151 19.19 -5.01 -5.60
N TYR A 152 19.67 -5.63 -4.52
CA TYR A 152 20.79 -5.14 -3.75
C TYR A 152 21.99 -6.05 -3.92
N ASN A 153 23.17 -5.52 -4.24
CA ASN A 153 24.37 -6.33 -4.46
C ASN A 153 24.13 -7.54 -5.41
N ARG A 154 23.32 -7.33 -6.47
CA ARG A 154 22.91 -8.34 -7.47
C ARG A 154 22.00 -9.46 -6.96
N VAL A 155 21.48 -9.36 -5.74
CA VAL A 155 20.47 -10.27 -5.19
C VAL A 155 19.12 -9.55 -5.18
N PRO A 156 18.05 -10.15 -5.75
CA PRO A 156 16.72 -9.57 -5.67
C PRO A 156 16.27 -9.47 -4.19
N PHE A 157 15.75 -8.30 -3.84
CA PHE A 157 15.23 -8.01 -2.50
C PHE A 157 13.74 -7.64 -2.55
N ALA A 158 13.36 -6.85 -3.56
CA ALA A 158 11.98 -6.50 -3.83
C ALA A 158 11.65 -6.76 -5.31
N HIS A 159 10.37 -6.77 -5.62
CA HIS A 159 9.82 -7.14 -6.90
C HIS A 159 8.85 -6.07 -7.36
N GLN A 160 8.89 -5.75 -8.64
CA GLN A 160 7.97 -4.83 -9.29
C GLN A 160 7.31 -5.50 -10.47
N VAL A 161 5.98 -5.49 -10.48
CA VAL A 161 5.18 -5.69 -11.68
C VAL A 161 4.57 -4.35 -12.05
N PHE A 162 4.86 -3.83 -13.23
CA PHE A 162 4.32 -2.58 -13.73
C PHE A 162 3.43 -2.86 -14.94
N ALA A 163 2.15 -2.56 -14.80
CA ALA A 163 1.16 -2.58 -15.87
C ALA A 163 1.09 -1.16 -16.46
N GLU A 164 1.83 -0.93 -17.54
CA GLU A 164 1.91 0.35 -18.23
C GLU A 164 0.70 0.56 -19.13
N GLU A 165 0.01 1.68 -18.96
CA GLU A 165 -1.14 2.03 -19.79
C GLU A 165 -0.69 2.47 -21.18
N ARG A 166 -1.14 1.75 -22.23
CA ARG A 166 -0.78 2.06 -23.62
C ARG A 166 -1.21 3.46 -24.01
N GLY A 167 -0.29 4.19 -24.64
CA GLY A 167 -0.54 5.56 -25.11
C GLY A 167 -0.49 6.62 -24.00
N ALA A 168 -0.21 6.24 -22.75
CA ALA A 168 -0.01 7.17 -21.64
C ALA A 168 1.43 7.10 -21.14
N TYR A 169 2.10 8.25 -21.03
CA TYR A 169 3.48 8.31 -20.57
C TYR A 169 3.56 8.14 -19.06
N ASN A 170 4.33 7.15 -18.58
CA ASN A 170 4.58 6.89 -17.16
C ASN A 170 3.30 6.79 -16.30
N ARG A 171 2.22 6.29 -16.89
CA ARG A 171 0.95 6.06 -16.22
C ARG A 171 0.64 4.57 -16.20
N GLY A 172 0.17 4.07 -15.06
CA GLY A 172 -0.12 2.65 -14.91
C GLY A 172 -0.29 2.19 -13.49
N ILE A 173 -0.38 0.88 -13.31
CA ILE A 173 -0.55 0.22 -12.02
C ILE A 173 0.75 -0.49 -11.67
N CYS A 174 1.30 -0.17 -10.51
CA CYS A 174 2.54 -0.73 -9.99
C CYS A 174 2.25 -1.66 -8.80
N PHE A 175 2.69 -2.90 -8.87
CA PHE A 175 2.68 -3.84 -7.76
C PHE A 175 4.11 -3.99 -7.26
N ASP A 176 4.45 -3.25 -6.21
CA ASP A 176 5.76 -3.26 -5.57
C ASP A 176 5.70 -4.04 -4.26
N PHE A 177 6.46 -5.14 -4.15
CA PHE A 177 6.41 -6.03 -3.00
C PHE A 177 7.74 -6.69 -2.62
N ILE A 178 7.85 -7.06 -1.34
CA ILE A 178 8.94 -7.82 -0.73
C ILE A 178 8.34 -9.14 -0.26
N LEU A 179 8.96 -10.25 -0.62
CA LEU A 179 8.56 -11.54 -0.07
C LEU A 179 8.87 -11.63 1.41
N ALA A 180 7.90 -12.06 2.19
CA ALA A 180 8.09 -12.32 3.61
C ALA A 180 7.38 -13.60 4.04
N LEU A 181 8.02 -14.39 4.89
CA LEU A 181 7.37 -15.52 5.53
C LEU A 181 6.51 -15.01 6.69
N GLU A 182 5.23 -15.38 6.71
CA GLU A 182 4.30 -14.98 7.77
C GLU A 182 4.15 -16.11 8.80
N PHE A 183 4.22 -15.74 10.07
CA PHE A 183 4.03 -16.64 11.21
C PHE A 183 2.98 -16.10 12.17
N ASP A 184 2.19 -17.01 12.75
CA ASP A 184 1.37 -16.71 13.92
C ASP A 184 2.25 -16.79 15.17
N GLY A 185 2.23 -15.73 15.99
CA GLY A 185 2.98 -15.66 17.24
C GLY A 185 2.52 -16.66 18.30
N ALA A 186 1.32 -17.24 18.17
CA ALA A 186 0.86 -18.33 19.02
C ALA A 186 1.52 -19.67 18.64
N GLU A 187 1.85 -19.88 17.35
CA GLU A 187 2.49 -21.10 16.85
C GLU A 187 4.01 -21.02 16.91
N LEU A 188 4.58 -19.84 16.58
CA LEU A 188 6.01 -19.57 16.57
C LEU A 188 6.30 -18.25 17.30
N PRO A 189 6.42 -18.27 18.64
CA PRO A 189 6.57 -17.04 19.42
C PRO A 189 7.93 -16.37 19.19
N LEU A 190 7.91 -15.06 19.01
CA LEU A 190 9.06 -14.18 19.09
C LEU A 190 9.58 -14.05 20.54
N PRO A 191 10.91 -13.92 20.72
CA PRO A 191 11.50 -13.52 21.98
C PRO A 191 10.96 -12.18 22.54
N LEU A 192 10.93 -12.06 23.87
CA LEU A 192 10.37 -10.91 24.58
C LEU A 192 10.98 -9.56 24.17
N TYR A 193 12.25 -9.55 23.75
CA TYR A 193 12.95 -8.34 23.34
C TYR A 193 12.38 -7.69 22.07
N TYR A 194 11.54 -8.37 21.29
CA TYR A 194 10.78 -7.79 20.17
C TYR A 194 9.53 -7.03 20.62
N LYS A 195 9.16 -7.13 21.91
CA LYS A 195 8.02 -6.43 22.53
C LYS A 195 6.70 -6.65 21.78
N ALA A 196 6.51 -7.82 21.16
CA ALA A 196 5.33 -8.13 20.36
C ALA A 196 4.03 -8.02 21.20
N PRO A 197 2.92 -7.55 20.63
CA PRO A 197 1.64 -7.47 21.34
C PRO A 197 1.07 -8.88 21.57
N ILE A 198 -0.02 -9.02 22.33
CA ILE A 198 -0.70 -10.31 22.50
C ILE A 198 -1.43 -10.68 21.18
N CYS A 199 -1.42 -11.97 20.80
CA CYS A 199 -2.05 -12.49 19.57
C CYS A 199 -1.60 -11.72 18.32
N TYR A 200 -0.32 -11.85 18.00
CA TYR A 200 0.33 -11.11 16.92
C TYR A 200 0.73 -12.05 15.80
N LYS A 201 0.87 -11.46 14.62
CA LYS A 201 1.63 -12.05 13.54
C LYS A 201 3.00 -11.42 13.48
N TRP A 202 3.94 -12.10 12.87
CA TRP A 202 5.22 -11.51 12.53
C TRP A 202 5.73 -12.05 11.21
N PHE A 203 6.57 -11.26 10.56
CA PHE A 203 7.12 -11.53 9.25
C PHE A 203 8.63 -11.75 9.34
N ALA A 204 9.13 -12.72 8.60
CA ALA A 204 10.55 -12.88 8.31
C ALA A 204 10.79 -12.43 6.86
N PHE A 205 11.60 -11.39 6.65
CA PHE A 205 11.92 -10.87 5.31
C PHE A 205 13.43 -10.91 5.06
N GLY A 206 13.87 -10.98 3.79
CA GLY A 206 15.30 -11.01 3.49
C GLY A 206 16.01 -9.74 3.94
N LEU A 207 17.21 -9.83 4.52
CA LEU A 207 17.97 -8.65 4.91
C LEU A 207 18.73 -8.05 3.72
N VAL A 208 18.74 -6.71 3.66
CA VAL A 208 19.63 -5.95 2.77
C VAL A 208 20.99 -5.85 3.45
N ASP A 209 21.89 -6.78 3.15
CA ASP A 209 23.19 -6.83 3.82
C ASP A 209 24.18 -5.80 3.25
N VAL A 210 24.10 -4.58 3.77
CA VAL A 210 24.96 -3.44 3.39
C VAL A 210 26.43 -3.67 3.79
N ASN A 211 26.69 -4.40 4.87
CA ASN A 211 28.02 -4.52 5.48
C ASN A 211 28.61 -5.94 5.47
N ARG A 212 27.93 -6.92 4.86
CA ARG A 212 28.28 -8.35 4.90
C ARG A 212 28.33 -8.92 6.33
N SER A 213 27.50 -8.38 7.22
CA SER A 213 27.50 -8.75 8.63
C SER A 213 26.53 -9.90 8.96
N HIS A 214 25.73 -10.33 7.98
CA HIS A 214 24.69 -11.34 8.16
C HIS A 214 25.02 -12.62 7.41
N ASP A 215 24.53 -13.75 7.94
CA ASP A 215 24.50 -14.97 7.15
C ASP A 215 23.48 -14.81 6.01
N SER A 216 23.77 -15.42 4.87
CA SER A 216 22.82 -15.52 3.75
C SER A 216 21.48 -16.17 4.10
N ALA A 217 21.42 -16.96 5.17
CA ALA A 217 20.20 -17.58 5.71
C ALA A 217 19.47 -16.70 6.74
N ASP A 218 20.03 -15.55 7.12
CA ASP A 218 19.40 -14.66 8.09
C ASP A 218 18.20 -13.93 7.48
N TRP A 219 17.12 -13.91 8.25
CA TRP A 219 15.94 -13.12 7.98
C TRP A 219 15.83 -11.98 8.98
N GLY A 220 15.38 -10.82 8.50
CA GLY A 220 14.95 -9.72 9.34
C GLY A 220 13.60 -10.05 9.95
N VAL A 221 13.45 -9.76 11.25
CA VAL A 221 12.19 -9.97 11.96
C VAL A 221 11.39 -8.67 11.98
N LEU A 222 10.11 -8.76 11.63
CA LEU A 222 9.21 -7.63 11.52
C LEU A 222 7.87 -7.92 12.21
N VAL A 223 7.46 -7.02 13.10
CA VAL A 223 6.10 -7.06 13.69
C VAL A 223 5.24 -6.03 12.96
N PRO A 224 4.18 -6.43 12.22
CA PRO A 224 3.40 -5.54 11.36
C PRO A 224 2.43 -4.67 12.17
N ARG A 225 2.96 -3.70 12.94
CA ARG A 225 2.20 -2.83 13.85
C ARG A 225 1.08 -2.07 13.15
N TRP A 226 1.30 -1.71 11.89
CA TRP A 226 0.32 -1.01 11.04
C TRP A 226 -0.97 -1.78 10.83
N GLN A 227 -0.95 -3.12 10.83
CA GLN A 227 -2.15 -3.93 10.60
C GLN A 227 -3.19 -3.76 11.71
N SER A 228 -2.74 -3.41 12.92
CA SER A 228 -3.62 -3.09 14.06
C SER A 228 -4.18 -1.66 14.05
N ALA A 229 -3.84 -0.83 13.05
CA ALA A 229 -4.36 0.52 12.93
C ALA A 229 -5.86 0.53 12.61
N ASN A 230 -6.62 1.41 13.27
CA ASN A 230 -8.01 1.68 12.91
C ASN A 230 -8.10 2.46 11.58
N VAL A 231 -9.32 2.61 11.05
CA VAL A 231 -9.59 3.26 9.77
C VAL A 231 -9.04 4.70 9.71
N THR A 232 -9.23 5.49 10.77
CA THR A 232 -8.74 6.88 10.84
C THR A 232 -7.21 6.95 10.73
N LEU A 233 -6.49 6.08 11.44
CA LEU A 233 -5.03 6.01 11.39
C LEU A 233 -4.52 5.53 10.03
N ARG A 234 -5.23 4.59 9.39
CA ARG A 234 -4.92 4.15 8.02
C ARG A 234 -5.12 5.29 7.02
N LEU A 235 -6.21 6.04 7.12
CA LEU A 235 -6.48 7.17 6.23
C LEU A 235 -5.44 8.28 6.38
N ARG A 236 -5.07 8.62 7.61
CA ARG A 236 -3.97 9.56 7.90
C ARG A 236 -2.67 9.13 7.23
N SER A 237 -2.31 7.85 7.40
CA SER A 237 -1.08 7.30 6.83
C SER A 237 -1.13 7.30 5.31
N HIS A 238 -2.25 6.86 4.73
CA HIS A 238 -2.50 6.86 3.30
C HIS A 238 -2.32 8.27 2.70
N ASN A 239 -3.06 9.27 3.20
CA ASN A 239 -3.00 10.64 2.70
C ASN A 239 -1.61 11.27 2.87
N MET A 240 -0.93 10.97 3.99
CA MET A 240 0.44 11.41 4.22
C MET A 240 1.40 10.91 3.12
N LEU A 241 1.30 9.63 2.73
CA LEU A 241 2.15 9.08 1.67
C LEU A 241 1.87 9.69 0.30
N LEU A 242 0.60 10.00 0.00
CA LEU A 242 0.26 10.69 -1.24
C LEU A 242 0.83 12.11 -1.29
N LEU A 243 0.76 12.84 -0.17
CA LEU A 243 1.39 14.16 -0.03
C LEU A 243 2.91 14.08 -0.16
N LEU A 244 3.55 13.08 0.47
CA LEU A 244 4.99 12.88 0.38
C LEU A 244 5.44 12.62 -1.06
N ARG A 245 4.71 11.76 -1.79
CA ARG A 245 4.99 11.55 -3.22
C ARG A 245 4.93 12.85 -3.99
N ARG A 246 3.84 13.60 -3.83
CA ARG A 246 3.61 14.86 -4.55
C ARG A 246 4.76 15.83 -4.35
N LEU A 247 5.18 16.03 -3.09
CA LEU A 247 6.32 16.87 -2.75
C LEU A 247 7.61 16.38 -3.43
N LEU A 248 7.92 15.09 -3.34
CA LEU A 248 9.14 14.52 -3.92
C LEU A 248 9.14 14.65 -5.45
N TYR A 249 8.02 14.34 -6.09
CA TYR A 249 7.88 14.42 -7.53
C TYR A 249 7.98 15.87 -8.03
N ALA A 250 7.33 16.83 -7.35
CA ALA A 250 7.44 18.26 -7.64
C ALA A 250 8.87 18.80 -7.49
N GLN A 251 9.73 18.10 -6.74
CA GLN A 251 11.15 18.42 -6.57
C GLN A 251 12.09 17.64 -7.47
N GLY A 252 11.56 16.95 -8.48
CA GLY A 252 12.37 16.14 -9.39
C GLY A 252 13.15 15.05 -8.65
N CYS A 253 12.61 14.56 -7.53
CA CYS A 253 13.15 13.46 -6.74
C CYS A 253 12.44 12.16 -7.13
N PHE A 254 12.40 11.84 -8.42
CA PHE A 254 11.57 10.77 -8.98
C PHE A 254 11.86 9.37 -8.39
N SER A 255 13.13 9.05 -8.15
CA SER A 255 13.53 7.80 -7.50
C SER A 255 13.03 7.73 -6.07
N LEU A 256 13.08 8.84 -5.32
CA LEU A 256 12.52 8.93 -3.96
C LEU A 256 10.98 8.90 -3.97
N ALA A 257 10.36 9.41 -5.04
CA ALA A 257 8.91 9.41 -5.23
C ALA A 257 8.35 8.03 -5.63
N ALA A 258 9.20 7.03 -5.84
CA ALA A 258 8.77 5.69 -6.21
C ALA A 258 7.84 5.08 -5.15
N PRO A 259 6.69 4.47 -5.53
CA PRO A 259 5.71 3.95 -4.57
C PRO A 259 6.30 2.95 -3.59
N PHE A 260 7.15 2.04 -4.10
CA PHE A 260 7.93 1.12 -3.28
C PHE A 260 8.65 1.82 -2.11
N LEU A 261 9.49 2.84 -2.37
CA LEU A 261 10.28 3.47 -1.32
C LEU A 261 9.43 4.22 -0.32
N ILE A 262 8.39 4.91 -0.79
CA ILE A 262 7.47 5.65 0.08
C ILE A 262 6.79 4.68 1.06
N LYS A 263 6.22 3.59 0.55
CA LYS A 263 5.58 2.55 1.38
C LYS A 263 6.58 1.86 2.30
N PHE A 264 7.71 1.40 1.77
CA PHE A 264 8.73 0.68 2.54
C PHE A 264 9.30 1.52 3.69
N CYS A 265 9.62 2.79 3.45
CA CYS A 265 10.14 3.69 4.47
C CYS A 265 9.10 4.07 5.52
N PHE A 266 7.82 4.09 5.16
CA PHE A 266 6.73 4.22 6.13
C PHE A 266 6.68 3.01 7.04
N PHE A 267 6.77 1.79 6.49
CA PHE A 267 6.81 0.59 7.33
C PHE A 267 8.03 0.59 8.26
N MET A 268 9.21 1.01 7.78
CA MET A 268 10.39 1.19 8.65
C MET A 268 10.16 2.23 9.75
N THR A 269 9.42 3.31 9.48
CA THR A 269 9.01 4.25 10.52
C THR A 269 8.14 3.56 11.58
N THR A 270 7.18 2.71 11.17
CA THR A 270 6.37 1.98 12.15
C THR A 270 7.16 0.94 12.95
N VAL A 271 8.27 0.42 12.40
CA VAL A 271 9.19 -0.47 13.12
C VAL A 271 9.94 0.29 14.20
N ASP A 272 10.59 1.39 13.83
CA ASP A 272 11.42 2.18 14.75
C ASP A 272 10.58 2.79 15.90
N PHE A 273 9.36 3.23 15.61
CA PHE A 273 8.47 3.85 16.60
C PHE A 273 7.50 2.88 17.29
N GLY A 274 7.42 1.61 16.86
CA GLY A 274 6.57 0.60 17.48
C GLY A 274 5.09 1.01 17.53
N GLU A 275 4.49 1.10 18.72
CA GLU A 275 3.10 1.59 18.89
C GLU A 275 3.00 3.13 18.86
N GLN A 276 4.11 3.85 19.09
CA GLN A 276 4.11 5.30 19.23
C GLN A 276 3.76 6.00 17.91
N TYR A 277 3.98 5.35 16.75
CA TYR A 277 3.60 5.92 15.45
C TYR A 277 2.09 6.21 15.34
N LYS A 278 1.25 5.52 16.11
CA LYS A 278 -0.20 5.77 16.14
C LYS A 278 -0.50 7.18 16.66
N GLY A 279 0.32 7.70 17.56
CA GLY A 279 0.23 9.06 18.10
C GLY A 279 0.91 10.14 17.26
N MET A 280 1.67 9.78 16.23
CA MET A 280 2.37 10.77 15.39
C MET A 280 1.40 11.46 14.42
N GLY A 281 1.47 12.79 14.34
CA GLY A 281 0.77 13.57 13.30
C GLY A 281 1.35 13.35 11.91
N VAL A 282 0.64 13.82 10.88
CA VAL A 282 1.00 13.73 9.46
C VAL A 282 2.39 14.28 9.20
N ALA A 283 2.67 15.49 9.69
CA ALA A 283 3.97 16.16 9.54
C ALA A 283 5.13 15.31 10.09
N HIS A 284 4.96 14.77 11.30
CA HIS A 284 5.96 13.93 11.94
C HIS A 284 6.19 12.65 11.14
N LEU A 285 5.12 11.92 10.78
CA LEU A 285 5.21 10.69 9.99
C LEU A 285 5.91 10.93 8.65
N MET A 286 5.57 12.02 7.97
CA MET A 286 6.15 12.40 6.69
C MET A 286 7.66 12.66 6.81
N ILE A 287 8.08 13.40 7.83
CA ILE A 287 9.50 13.72 8.06
C ILE A 287 10.30 12.46 8.40
N THR A 288 9.81 11.59 9.29
CA THR A 288 10.51 10.34 9.61
C THR A 288 10.55 9.38 8.42
N THR A 289 9.45 9.26 7.67
CA THR A 289 9.40 8.44 6.46
C THR A 289 10.44 8.92 5.45
N LEU A 290 10.49 10.24 5.19
CA LEU A 290 11.51 10.84 4.33
C LEU A 290 12.92 10.64 4.88
N GLY A 291 13.10 10.74 6.19
CA GLY A 291 14.37 10.46 6.87
C GLY A 291 14.91 9.06 6.54
N HIS A 292 14.06 8.03 6.61
CA HIS A 292 14.44 6.69 6.18
C HIS A 292 14.85 6.63 4.71
N GLN A 293 14.13 7.32 3.81
CA GLN A 293 14.46 7.35 2.38
C GLN A 293 15.86 7.94 2.13
N VAL A 294 16.21 9.04 2.80
CA VAL A 294 17.43 9.82 2.49
C VAL A 294 18.67 9.43 3.29
N PHE A 295 18.52 8.75 4.44
CA PHE A 295 19.65 8.36 5.31
C PHE A 295 19.95 6.86 5.30
N ARG A 296 18.99 5.99 4.97
CA ARG A 296 19.23 4.53 4.84
C ARG A 296 19.64 4.11 3.43
N ASN A 297 19.69 5.05 2.47
CA ASN A 297 20.08 4.85 1.07
C ASN A 297 19.35 3.71 0.34
N TYR A 298 18.11 3.39 0.72
CA TYR A 298 17.31 2.36 0.05
C TYR A 298 17.07 2.63 -1.44
N CYS A 299 17.31 3.85 -1.92
CA CYS A 299 17.24 4.18 -3.34
C CYS A 299 18.21 3.40 -4.22
N GLU A 300 19.30 2.86 -3.65
CA GLU A 300 20.20 1.95 -4.37
C GLU A 300 19.47 0.70 -4.90
N LEU A 301 18.36 0.29 -4.25
CA LEU A 301 17.52 -0.82 -4.71
C LEU A 301 16.84 -0.54 -6.06
N ILE A 302 16.59 0.74 -6.37
CA ILE A 302 15.86 1.16 -7.57
C ILE A 302 16.81 1.35 -8.76
N VAL A 303 18.03 1.79 -8.49
CA VAL A 303 19.03 2.09 -9.51
C VAL A 303 19.60 0.78 -10.07
N LYS A 304 19.38 0.56 -11.37
CA LYS A 304 19.96 -0.58 -12.08
C LYS A 304 21.47 -0.36 -12.22
N SER A 305 22.27 -1.30 -11.75
CA SER A 305 23.62 -1.47 -12.28
C SER A 305 23.53 -2.26 -13.60
N ALA A 306 23.82 -1.62 -14.72
CA ALA A 306 23.91 -2.26 -16.02
C ALA A 306 25.27 -2.94 -16.17
N VAL A 307 25.30 -4.25 -16.41
CA VAL A 307 26.56 -4.97 -16.61
C VAL A 307 27.20 -4.51 -17.92
N GLY A 308 28.45 -4.04 -17.85
CA GLY A 308 29.26 -3.69 -19.03
C GLY A 308 29.13 -2.25 -19.52
N ASP A 309 28.23 -1.44 -18.94
CA ASP A 309 28.05 -0.03 -19.33
C ASP A 309 28.51 0.90 -18.20
N HIS A 310 29.80 1.22 -18.18
CA HIS A 310 30.40 2.06 -17.15
C HIS A 310 29.78 3.47 -17.14
N ASP A 311 29.57 4.06 -18.31
CA ASP A 311 29.10 5.44 -18.44
C ASP A 311 27.65 5.58 -18.00
N ALA A 312 26.77 4.63 -18.37
CA ALA A 312 25.39 4.63 -17.89
C ALA A 312 25.31 4.43 -16.37
N ASN A 313 26.17 3.58 -15.79
CA ASN A 313 26.24 3.39 -14.34
C ASN A 313 26.72 4.65 -13.62
N VAL A 314 27.72 5.36 -14.16
CA VAL A 314 28.20 6.63 -13.62
C VAL A 314 27.11 7.69 -13.70
N ALA A 315 26.42 7.80 -14.84
CA ALA A 315 25.31 8.75 -15.02
C ALA A 315 24.15 8.48 -14.05
N ALA A 316 23.69 7.23 -13.95
CA ALA A 316 22.62 6.84 -13.04
C ALA A 316 23.00 7.07 -11.57
N THR A 317 24.26 6.83 -11.21
CA THR A 317 24.78 7.12 -9.86
C THR A 317 24.82 8.62 -9.59
N LYS A 318 25.23 9.43 -10.58
CA LYS A 318 25.24 10.89 -10.46
C LYS A 318 23.83 11.45 -10.27
N GLU A 319 22.89 11.05 -11.12
CA GLU A 319 21.49 11.47 -11.02
C GLU A 319 20.90 11.09 -9.67
N LEU A 320 21.15 9.86 -9.20
CA LEU A 320 20.70 9.43 -7.88
C LEU A 320 21.25 10.32 -6.76
N ARG A 321 22.54 10.65 -6.80
CA ARG A 321 23.16 11.54 -5.81
C ARG A 321 22.54 12.93 -5.82
N GLU A 322 22.25 13.48 -7.01
CA GLU A 322 21.57 14.76 -7.13
C GLU A 322 20.16 14.72 -6.52
N GLN A 323 19.39 13.66 -6.80
CA GLN A 323 18.08 13.44 -6.18
C GLN A 323 18.18 13.26 -4.66
N GLN A 324 19.18 12.54 -4.16
CA GLN A 324 19.43 12.39 -2.72
C GLN A 324 19.78 13.73 -2.06
N MET A 325 20.57 14.58 -2.72
CA MET A 325 20.89 15.91 -2.20
C MET A 325 19.64 16.80 -2.12
N ARG A 326 18.78 16.77 -3.16
CA ARG A 326 17.48 17.45 -3.12
C ARG A 326 16.58 16.90 -2.01
N GLY A 327 16.50 15.58 -1.87
CA GLY A 327 15.74 14.92 -0.79
C GLY A 327 16.23 15.29 0.61
N LYS A 328 17.56 15.38 0.84
CA LYS A 328 18.15 15.84 2.10
C LYS A 328 17.83 17.31 2.38
N GLY A 329 17.85 18.15 1.34
CA GLY A 329 17.40 19.55 1.44
C GLY A 329 15.93 19.66 1.85
N LEU A 330 15.06 18.88 1.22
CA LEU A 330 13.64 18.76 1.60
C LEU A 330 13.48 18.32 3.05
N PHE A 331 14.20 17.28 3.46
CA PHE A 331 14.16 16.78 4.84
C PHE A 331 14.57 17.89 5.83
N ALA A 332 15.70 18.56 5.60
CA ALA A 332 16.19 19.62 6.49
C ALA A 332 15.19 20.78 6.61
N MET A 333 14.58 21.18 5.50
CA MET A 333 13.57 22.23 5.47
C MET A 333 12.29 21.81 6.20
N LEU A 334 11.77 20.60 5.98
CA LEU A 334 10.58 20.11 6.69
C LEU A 334 10.85 19.96 8.19
N ALA A 335 12.00 19.41 8.57
CA ALA A 335 12.41 19.27 9.96
C ALA A 335 12.52 20.65 10.64
N LYS A 336 13.09 21.64 9.96
CA LYS A 336 13.16 23.01 10.49
C LYS A 336 11.78 23.67 10.61
N GLY A 337 10.93 23.46 9.61
CA GLY A 337 9.55 23.94 9.63
C GLY A 337 8.74 23.34 10.78
N LEU A 338 8.95 22.06 11.08
CA LEU A 338 8.36 21.39 12.25
C LEU A 338 8.91 21.95 13.57
N GLU A 339 10.22 22.12 13.69
CA GLU A 339 10.89 22.68 14.88
C GLU A 339 10.38 24.10 15.19
N MET A 340 10.26 24.94 14.16
CA MET A 340 9.75 26.31 14.29
C MET A 340 8.22 26.38 14.33
N ASN A 341 7.55 25.27 14.01
CA ASN A 341 6.13 25.15 13.75
C ASN A 341 5.57 26.20 12.74
N VAL A 342 6.35 26.52 11.71
CA VAL A 342 5.96 27.50 10.68
C VAL A 342 6.27 27.00 9.27
N VAL A 343 5.34 27.25 8.34
CA VAL A 343 5.53 27.02 6.90
C VAL A 343 5.09 28.25 6.08
N SER A 344 5.77 28.52 4.96
CA SER A 344 5.37 29.62 4.08
C SER A 344 4.20 29.20 3.20
N THR A 345 3.28 30.13 2.92
CA THR A 345 2.16 29.87 1.99
C THR A 345 2.65 29.62 0.57
N GLN A 346 3.74 30.29 0.19
CA GLN A 346 4.41 30.10 -1.10
C GLN A 346 4.90 28.66 -1.26
N PHE A 347 5.53 28.09 -0.22
CA PHE A 347 5.96 26.68 -0.22
C PHE A 347 4.77 25.73 -0.48
N ILE A 348 3.63 25.95 0.17
CA ILE A 348 2.45 25.12 -0.01
C ILE A 348 1.92 25.24 -1.45
N ALA A 349 1.84 26.47 -1.97
CA ALA A 349 1.39 26.71 -3.34
C ALA A 349 2.31 26.06 -4.38
N ASP A 350 3.63 26.24 -4.25
CA ASP A 350 4.62 25.79 -5.23
C ASP A 350 4.70 24.27 -5.33
N TYR A 351 4.63 23.57 -4.20
CA TYR A 351 4.94 22.13 -4.17
C TYR A 351 3.73 21.22 -4.10
N PHE A 352 2.61 21.72 -3.59
CA PHE A 352 1.38 20.96 -3.54
C PHE A 352 0.38 21.41 -4.61
N GLN A 353 0.61 22.54 -5.29
CA GLN A 353 -0.34 23.14 -6.27
C GLN A 353 -1.77 23.21 -5.70
N VAL A 354 -1.89 23.36 -4.39
CA VAL A 354 -3.17 23.54 -3.70
C VAL A 354 -3.38 25.03 -3.54
N ASN A 355 -4.46 25.56 -4.11
CA ASN A 355 -4.95 26.89 -3.74
C ASN A 355 -5.40 26.81 -2.28
N TYR A 356 -4.55 27.28 -1.35
CA TYR A 356 -4.87 27.26 0.07
C TYR A 356 -6.08 28.16 0.33
N VAL A 357 -7.25 27.56 0.58
CA VAL A 357 -8.43 28.29 1.02
C VAL A 357 -8.29 28.55 2.51
N GLN A 358 -8.05 29.80 2.90
CA GLN A 358 -8.16 30.19 4.31
C GLN A 358 -9.62 29.99 4.76
N VAL A 359 -9.87 29.00 5.61
CA VAL A 359 -11.14 28.91 6.33
C VAL A 359 -11.13 30.04 7.37
N ARG A 360 -11.77 31.17 7.04
CA ARG A 360 -12.06 32.21 8.04
C ARG A 360 -12.92 31.58 9.14
N PRO A 361 -12.60 31.76 10.44
CA PRO A 361 -13.51 31.41 11.51
C PRO A 361 -14.84 32.11 11.25
N LYS A 362 -15.93 31.34 11.21
CA LYS A 362 -17.28 31.89 11.09
C LYS A 362 -17.50 32.77 12.32
N ALA A 363 -17.47 34.09 12.14
CA ALA A 363 -17.84 35.02 13.20
C ALA A 363 -19.25 34.66 13.68
N ALA A 364 -19.43 34.60 15.00
CA ALA A 364 -20.73 34.32 15.60
C ALA A 364 -21.74 35.36 15.09
N SER A 365 -22.66 34.92 14.23
CA SER A 365 -23.81 35.73 13.83
C SER A 365 -24.83 35.67 14.97
N THR A 366 -24.90 36.76 15.73
CA THR A 366 -26.01 37.17 16.59
C THR A 366 -27.34 37.07 15.81
N PRO A 367 -28.47 36.68 16.44
CA PRO A 367 -29.66 36.23 15.73
C PRO A 367 -30.45 37.36 15.06
N GLU A 368 -31.01 37.02 13.91
CA GLU A 368 -32.01 37.79 13.15
C GLU A 368 -33.35 37.83 13.89
N PRO A 369 -34.09 38.96 13.90
CA PRO A 369 -35.51 38.95 14.23
C PRO A 369 -36.38 38.77 12.97
N GLU A 370 -37.38 37.92 13.15
CA GLU A 370 -38.47 37.61 12.21
C GLU A 370 -39.23 38.85 11.72
N ALA A 371 -39.67 38.83 10.45
CA ALA A 371 -41.09 38.66 10.08
C ALA A 371 -41.36 39.21 8.68
N ALA A 372 -41.94 38.38 7.80
CA ALA A 372 -43.33 38.55 7.33
C ALA A 372 -43.61 37.63 6.13
N ASN A 373 -44.63 36.78 6.30
CA ASN A 373 -45.29 35.96 5.29
C ASN A 373 -45.96 36.82 4.21
N HIS A 374 -46.08 36.30 2.97
CA HIS A 374 -47.36 36.19 2.24
C HIS A 374 -47.25 35.35 0.94
N THR A 375 -47.88 34.18 0.99
CA THR A 375 -48.93 33.60 0.11
C THR A 375 -48.93 33.79 -1.44
N LEU A 376 -48.85 32.63 -2.14
CA LEU A 376 -49.48 32.12 -3.39
C LEU A 376 -49.78 33.06 -4.60
N ILE A 377 -49.48 32.58 -5.83
CA ILE A 377 -50.45 32.02 -6.82
C ILE A 377 -49.76 31.62 -8.16
N VAL A 378 -50.33 30.57 -8.75
CA VAL A 378 -50.16 29.83 -10.01
C VAL A 378 -50.34 30.63 -11.31
N THR A 379 -49.62 30.31 -12.41
CA THR A 379 -50.17 29.94 -13.75
C THR A 379 -49.11 29.56 -14.80
N THR A 380 -49.46 28.51 -15.57
CA THR A 380 -48.82 27.88 -16.75
C THR A 380 -49.28 28.57 -18.07
N PRO A 381 -49.16 27.96 -19.28
CA PRO A 381 -48.02 27.89 -20.20
C PRO A 381 -48.36 28.43 -21.62
N SER A 382 -47.44 28.38 -22.60
CA SER A 382 -47.78 28.42 -24.04
C SER A 382 -46.67 27.77 -24.89
N THR A 383 -46.90 26.60 -25.52
CA THR A 383 -47.21 26.37 -26.98
C THR A 383 -46.13 26.90 -27.93
N THR A 384 -45.51 26.14 -28.85
CA THR A 384 -46.10 25.45 -30.03
C THR A 384 -44.95 24.65 -30.73
N ALA A 385 -45.06 23.34 -30.94
CA ALA A 385 -45.32 22.61 -32.22
C ALA A 385 -44.28 22.87 -33.36
N ALA A 386 -43.88 21.95 -34.24
CA ALA A 386 -44.35 20.63 -34.70
C ALA A 386 -43.21 20.01 -35.58
N LEU A 387 -42.93 18.69 -35.51
CA LEU A 387 -43.20 17.63 -36.52
C LEU A 387 -42.49 17.82 -37.90
N GLN A 388 -41.84 16.84 -38.54
CA GLN A 388 -42.27 15.48 -38.94
C GLN A 388 -41.03 14.63 -39.34
N ASN A 389 -40.91 13.39 -38.85
CA ASN A 389 -41.25 12.08 -39.45
C ASN A 389 -40.25 11.48 -40.46
N GLY A 390 -39.90 10.22 -40.18
CA GLY A 390 -39.26 9.28 -41.10
C GLY A 390 -39.13 7.90 -40.46
N SER A 391 -40.22 7.12 -40.55
CA SER A 391 -40.42 5.77 -40.03
C SER A 391 -39.62 4.69 -40.79
N ALA A 392 -39.05 3.72 -40.07
CA ALA A 392 -38.72 2.39 -40.61
C ALA A 392 -39.01 1.30 -39.56
N THR A 393 -39.82 0.33 -39.97
CA THR A 393 -40.34 -0.83 -39.23
C THR A 393 -39.29 -1.95 -39.07
N PRO A 394 -39.31 -2.76 -38.00
CA PRO A 394 -38.39 -3.89 -37.81
C PRO A 394 -38.98 -5.23 -38.29
N PRO A 395 -38.15 -6.18 -38.78
CA PRO A 395 -38.55 -7.56 -39.08
C PRO A 395 -38.21 -8.52 -37.89
N PRO A 396 -38.66 -9.80 -37.90
CA PRO A 396 -39.40 -10.37 -36.77
C PRO A 396 -38.57 -11.28 -35.83
N SER A 397 -39.15 -11.46 -34.66
CA SER A 397 -38.79 -12.37 -33.58
C SER A 397 -38.71 -13.84 -34.03
N SER A 398 -37.57 -14.46 -33.73
CA SER A 398 -37.31 -15.89 -33.81
C SER A 398 -37.61 -16.59 -32.46
N PRO A 399 -37.84 -17.92 -32.47
CA PRO A 399 -38.67 -18.59 -31.46
C PRO A 399 -37.96 -18.86 -30.13
N VAL A 400 -38.79 -18.84 -29.08
CA VAL A 400 -38.53 -19.24 -27.70
C VAL A 400 -37.86 -20.61 -27.64
N ARG A 401 -36.63 -20.64 -27.15
CA ARG A 401 -35.95 -21.87 -26.71
C ARG A 401 -36.19 -22.01 -25.21
N SER A 402 -36.84 -23.10 -24.84
CA SER A 402 -37.13 -23.52 -23.47
C SER A 402 -35.85 -23.63 -22.64
N SER A 403 -35.88 -23.04 -21.44
CA SER A 403 -34.87 -23.17 -20.41
C SER A 403 -34.67 -24.64 -20.01
N PRO A 404 -33.44 -25.13 -19.81
CA PRO A 404 -33.22 -26.36 -19.07
C PRO A 404 -33.58 -26.14 -17.60
N ALA A 405 -34.26 -27.14 -17.03
CA ALA A 405 -34.72 -27.16 -15.65
C ALA A 405 -33.57 -26.89 -14.66
N SER A 406 -33.83 -26.04 -13.68
CA SER A 406 -33.00 -25.85 -12.50
C SER A 406 -32.81 -27.18 -11.77
N PRO A 407 -31.59 -27.54 -11.31
CA PRO A 407 -31.42 -28.67 -10.41
C PRO A 407 -32.07 -28.37 -9.06
N ASP A 408 -32.67 -29.41 -8.46
CA ASP A 408 -33.31 -29.35 -7.16
C ASP A 408 -32.36 -28.81 -6.07
N PRO A 409 -32.87 -28.02 -5.10
CA PRO A 409 -32.07 -27.57 -3.98
C PRO A 409 -31.63 -28.76 -3.13
N PRO A 410 -30.39 -28.74 -2.59
CA PRO A 410 -29.92 -29.77 -1.68
C PRO A 410 -30.78 -29.80 -0.40
N PRO A 411 -30.94 -30.97 0.24
CA PRO A 411 -31.71 -31.11 1.48
C PRO A 411 -31.09 -30.24 2.59
N ALA A 412 -31.97 -29.64 3.39
CA ALA A 412 -31.61 -28.79 4.51
C ALA A 412 -30.65 -29.53 5.47
N ALA A 413 -29.46 -28.96 5.66
CA ALA A 413 -28.55 -29.38 6.72
C ALA A 413 -29.19 -29.08 8.08
N GLU A 414 -29.20 -30.09 8.95
CA GLU A 414 -29.67 -30.02 10.33
C GLU A 414 -29.03 -28.84 11.07
N GLN A 415 -29.88 -28.01 11.69
CA GLN A 415 -29.44 -26.96 12.59
C GLN A 415 -28.76 -27.59 13.82
N PRO A 416 -27.53 -27.18 14.18
CA PRO A 416 -26.96 -27.56 15.47
C PRO A 416 -27.71 -26.86 16.61
N PRO A 417 -27.83 -27.49 17.78
CA PRO A 417 -28.67 -27.02 18.87
C PRO A 417 -28.21 -25.66 19.40
N THR A 418 -29.19 -24.77 19.58
CA THR A 418 -29.03 -23.45 20.17
C THR A 418 -28.44 -23.57 21.57
N THR A 419 -27.15 -23.24 21.71
CA THR A 419 -26.51 -23.14 23.02
C THR A 419 -26.88 -21.79 23.63
N THR A 420 -27.74 -21.82 24.64
CA THR A 420 -28.09 -20.68 25.48
C THR A 420 -26.83 -20.12 26.16
N ARG A 421 -26.34 -18.96 25.69
CA ARG A 421 -25.31 -18.21 26.41
C ARG A 421 -25.95 -17.49 27.60
N ILE A 422 -25.65 -17.99 28.80
CA ILE A 422 -25.89 -17.30 30.06
C ILE A 422 -24.98 -16.06 30.10
N ILE A 423 -25.58 -14.87 30.07
CA ILE A 423 -24.89 -13.59 30.29
C ILE A 423 -24.72 -13.41 31.79
N VAL A 424 -23.52 -13.68 32.31
CA VAL A 424 -23.15 -13.28 33.68
C VAL A 424 -22.74 -11.81 33.64
N LYS A 425 -23.61 -10.93 34.15
CA LYS A 425 -23.28 -9.52 34.41
C LYS A 425 -22.22 -9.44 35.51
N ALA A 426 -21.01 -9.02 35.17
CA ALA A 426 -20.01 -8.64 36.15
C ALA A 426 -20.40 -7.28 36.79
N VAL A 427 -20.55 -7.29 38.11
CA VAL A 427 -20.76 -6.11 38.95
C VAL A 427 -19.41 -5.38 39.11
N PRO A 428 -19.31 -4.06 38.94
CA PRO A 428 -18.07 -3.34 39.15
C PRO A 428 -17.74 -3.24 40.65
N VAL A 429 -16.58 -3.76 41.03
CA VAL A 429 -16.03 -3.64 42.38
C VAL A 429 -15.52 -2.21 42.59
N SER A 430 -16.11 -1.55 43.58
CA SER A 430 -15.76 -0.22 44.09
C SER A 430 -14.30 -0.17 44.56
N ARG A 431 -13.50 0.75 43.99
CA ARG A 431 -12.17 1.10 44.48
C ARG A 431 -12.30 1.91 45.76
N LYS A 432 -11.94 1.30 46.89
CA LYS A 432 -11.67 2.02 48.15
C LYS A 432 -10.41 2.87 47.98
N GLN A 433 -10.56 4.17 48.21
CA GLN A 433 -9.48 5.09 48.54
C GLN A 433 -8.82 4.64 49.84
N ASN A 434 -7.49 4.47 49.82
CA ASN A 434 -6.69 4.54 51.03
C ASN A 434 -5.85 5.81 50.99
N ARG A 435 -6.16 6.69 51.94
CA ARG A 435 -5.33 7.78 52.45
C ARG A 435 -4.31 7.23 53.45
N SER A 436 -3.33 8.09 53.74
CA SER A 436 -2.42 8.13 54.90
C SER A 436 -1.07 7.46 54.62
N ILE A 437 0.09 8.04 54.94
CA ILE A 437 0.48 9.17 55.82
C ILE A 437 1.55 10.00 55.11
#